data_AF-A0A7Z1N8D4-F1
#
_entry.id   AF-A0A7Z1N8D4-F1
#
_cell.length_a   1.000
_cell.length_b   1.000
_cell.length_c   1.000
_cell.angle_alpha   90.00
_cell.angle_beta   90.00
_cell.angle_gamma   90.00
#
_symmetry.space_group_name_H-M   'P 1'
#
loop_
_entity.id
_entity.type
_entity.pdbx_description
1 polymer ?
#
loop_
_entity_poly.entity_id
_entity_poly.type
_entity_poly.pdbx_seq_one_letter_code
_entity_poly.pdbx_strand_id
1 'polypeptide(L)'
;IVKDGKKTSTITLLKIMEMPAYLELQKQRFYCKSCDSHFTAKSNIVDAHCFISNKTKLAVLDKAQEYRSQKSIAKSCLVSSMTVSRVINQAASDVGQSSFDALPEHLMMDEFKSVKNVIGKMSFIYADAVSHRIVDVVADRKLKSLKDHFYRYSLKLRQKVKTVT
;
A
#
# COMPACT_ATOMS: atom_id res chain seq x y z
N ILE A 1 -13.36 31.86 16.22
CA ILE A 1 -12.19 31.51 15.37
C ILE A 1 -11.84 32.72 14.52
N VAL A 2 -10.56 33.12 14.44
CA VAL A 2 -10.10 34.26 13.64
C VAL A 2 -8.98 33.83 12.67
N LYS A 3 -8.83 34.57 11.57
CA LYS A 3 -7.75 34.35 10.60
C LYS A 3 -6.43 34.82 11.21
N ASP A 4 -5.41 33.95 11.18
CA ASP A 4 -4.10 34.12 11.81
C ASP A 4 -2.97 34.00 10.77
N GLY A 5 -3.08 34.79 9.69
CA GLY A 5 -2.13 34.75 8.57
C GLY A 5 -2.25 33.49 7.70
N LYS A 6 -1.26 33.28 6.83
CA LYS A 6 -1.23 32.15 5.88
C LYS A 6 0.11 31.42 5.96
N LYS A 7 0.09 30.12 5.71
CA LYS A 7 1.28 29.28 5.54
C LYS A 7 1.37 28.84 4.08
N THR A 8 2.42 29.26 3.38
CA THR A 8 2.71 28.77 2.03
C THR A 8 3.43 27.44 2.10
N SER A 9 3.12 26.52 1.20
CA SER A 9 3.82 25.24 1.07
C SER A 9 3.96 24.90 -0.41
N THR A 10 5.17 24.57 -0.83
CA THR A 10 5.45 24.10 -2.19
C THR A 10 5.13 22.61 -2.27
N ILE A 11 4.14 22.26 -3.09
CA ILE A 11 3.64 20.88 -3.23
C ILE A 11 4.15 20.30 -4.56
N THR A 12 4.83 19.17 -4.50
CA THR A 12 5.25 18.43 -5.70
C THR A 12 4.04 17.85 -6.42
N LEU A 13 3.91 18.17 -7.70
CA LEU A 13 2.89 17.64 -8.60
C LEU A 13 3.48 16.56 -9.52
N LEU A 14 2.62 15.95 -10.33
CA LEU A 14 3.07 15.16 -11.47
C LEU A 14 3.72 16.06 -12.52
N LYS A 15 4.64 15.48 -13.29
CA LYS A 15 5.25 16.19 -14.42
C LYS A 15 4.19 16.70 -15.38
N ILE A 16 4.42 17.90 -15.90
CA ILE A 16 3.62 18.50 -16.97
C ILE A 16 4.57 18.66 -18.15
N MET A 17 4.25 18.03 -19.29
CA MET A 17 5.12 18.01 -20.48
C MET A 17 6.56 17.57 -20.14
N GLU A 18 6.70 16.51 -19.35
CA GLU A 18 7.98 16.00 -18.82
C GLU A 18 8.81 16.96 -17.94
N MET A 19 8.32 18.16 -17.66
CA MET A 19 8.98 19.13 -16.78
C MET A 19 8.52 19.00 -15.33
N PRO A 20 9.41 19.31 -14.36
CA PRO A 20 9.02 19.43 -12.95
C PRO A 20 7.91 20.45 -12.72
N ALA A 21 6.87 20.06 -12.00
CA ALA A 21 5.75 20.93 -11.67
C ALA A 21 5.53 20.99 -10.15
N TYR A 22 5.27 22.21 -9.67
CA TYR A 22 5.04 22.49 -8.26
C TYR A 22 3.84 23.42 -8.10
N LEU A 23 3.09 23.25 -7.01
CA LEU A 23 2.00 24.13 -6.62
C LEU A 23 2.41 24.89 -5.35
N GLU A 24 2.44 26.22 -5.42
CA GLU A 24 2.51 27.05 -4.22
C GLU A 24 1.13 27.17 -3.58
N LEU A 25 0.91 26.36 -2.54
CA LEU A 25 -0.37 26.32 -1.85
C LEU A 25 -0.33 27.21 -0.60
N GLN A 26 -1.07 28.31 -0.64
CA GLN A 26 -1.30 29.15 0.53
C GLN A 26 -2.44 28.60 1.40
N LYS A 27 -2.10 28.05 2.57
CA LYS A 27 -3.05 27.50 3.53
C LYS A 27 -3.37 28.54 4.61
N GLN A 28 -4.65 28.84 4.80
CA GLN A 28 -5.10 29.76 5.85
C GLN A 28 -4.82 29.16 7.24
N ARG A 29 -4.20 29.95 8.13
CA ARG A 29 -4.09 29.61 9.54
C ARG A 29 -5.24 30.23 10.31
N PHE A 30 -5.72 29.53 11.32
CA PHE A 30 -6.81 29.96 12.18
C PHE A 30 -6.36 29.88 13.64
N TYR A 31 -6.78 30.87 14.42
CA TYR A 31 -6.61 30.91 15.85
C TYR A 31 -7.99 30.82 16.53
N CYS A 32 -8.12 29.91 17.49
CA CYS A 32 -9.33 29.74 18.26
C CYS A 32 -9.24 30.48 19.60
N LYS A 33 -9.92 31.63 19.70
CA LYS A 33 -9.98 32.44 20.93
C LYS A 33 -10.56 31.71 22.15
N SER A 34 -11.37 30.67 21.94
CA SER A 34 -12.05 29.95 23.03
C SER A 34 -11.17 28.89 23.69
N CYS A 35 -10.19 28.34 22.98
CA CYS A 35 -9.31 27.27 23.49
C CYS A 35 -7.83 27.53 23.26
N ASP A 36 -7.47 28.76 22.90
CA ASP A 36 -6.10 29.24 22.70
C ASP A 36 -5.24 28.37 21.74
N SER A 37 -5.88 27.77 20.73
CA SER A 37 -5.23 26.83 19.81
C SER A 37 -5.13 27.36 18.39
N HIS A 38 -4.12 26.89 17.66
CA HIS A 38 -3.91 27.19 16.25
C HIS A 38 -4.13 25.95 15.38
N PHE A 39 -4.76 26.13 14.23
CA PHE A 39 -4.87 25.08 13.22
C PHE A 39 -4.76 25.65 11.81
N THR A 40 -4.35 24.81 10.86
CA THR A 40 -4.24 25.18 9.44
C THR A 40 -5.39 24.56 8.66
N ALA A 41 -5.93 25.30 7.70
CA ALA A 41 -6.94 24.80 6.78
C ALA A 41 -6.46 23.53 6.08
N LYS A 42 -7.31 22.49 6.09
CA LYS A 42 -7.07 21.25 5.35
C LYS A 42 -7.36 21.48 3.86
N SER A 43 -6.73 20.69 3.00
CA SER A 43 -6.95 20.69 1.56
C SER A 43 -7.08 19.24 1.09
N ASN A 44 -7.87 19.01 0.05
CA ASN A 44 -7.97 17.72 -0.64
C ASN A 44 -6.79 17.46 -1.60
N ILE A 45 -5.94 18.47 -1.85
CA ILE A 45 -4.80 18.37 -2.78
C ILE A 45 -3.64 17.59 -2.14
N VAL A 46 -3.43 17.76 -0.84
CA VAL A 46 -2.30 17.19 -0.10
C VAL A 46 -2.70 16.89 1.34
N ASP A 47 -2.28 15.74 1.85
CA ASP A 47 -2.50 15.35 3.23
C ASP A 47 -1.83 16.30 4.23
N ALA A 48 -2.28 16.24 5.49
CA ALA A 48 -1.65 16.98 6.58
C ALA A 48 -0.16 16.60 6.71
N HIS A 49 0.67 17.60 6.98
CA HIS A 49 2.13 17.43 7.13
C HIS A 49 2.86 16.82 5.91
N CYS A 50 2.23 16.82 4.74
CA CYS A 50 2.83 16.35 3.49
C CYS A 50 3.12 17.50 2.51
N PHE A 51 4.07 17.25 1.60
CA PHE A 51 4.49 18.17 0.53
C PHE A 51 4.41 17.53 -0.87
N ILE A 52 3.81 16.35 -0.98
CA ILE A 52 3.60 15.64 -2.25
C ILE A 52 2.11 15.48 -2.44
N SER A 53 1.60 15.87 -3.61
CA SER A 53 0.16 15.84 -3.86
C SER A 53 -0.40 14.42 -3.78
N ASN A 54 -1.66 14.32 -3.39
CA ASN A 54 -2.36 13.03 -3.29
C ASN A 54 -2.48 12.38 -4.67
N LYS A 55 -2.60 13.18 -5.75
CA LYS A 55 -2.56 12.68 -7.13
C LYS A 55 -1.19 12.10 -7.51
N THR A 56 -0.09 12.70 -7.06
CA THR A 56 1.26 12.15 -7.28
C THR A 56 1.41 10.81 -6.56
N LYS A 57 0.92 10.69 -5.31
CA LYS A 57 0.92 9.41 -4.57
C LYS A 57 0.12 8.34 -5.30
N LEU A 58 -1.07 8.68 -5.83
CA LEU A 58 -1.89 7.76 -6.60
C LEU A 58 -1.19 7.29 -7.88
N ALA A 59 -0.53 8.20 -8.60
CA ALA A 59 0.23 7.84 -9.81
C ALA A 59 1.45 6.96 -9.51
N VAL A 60 2.04 7.06 -8.31
CA VAL A 60 3.07 6.12 -7.84
C VAL A 60 2.48 4.72 -7.71
N LEU A 61 1.28 4.59 -7.14
CA LEU A 61 0.60 3.29 -6.97
C LEU A 61 0.19 2.68 -8.32
N ASP A 62 -0.38 3.49 -9.21
CA ASP A 62 -0.71 3.12 -10.59
C ASP A 62 0.50 2.52 -11.31
N LYS A 63 1.64 3.22 -11.26
CA LYS A 63 2.90 2.77 -11.90
C LYS A 63 3.55 1.59 -11.21
N ALA A 64 3.22 1.34 -9.95
CA ALA A 64 3.71 0.17 -9.22
C ALA A 64 2.99 -1.12 -9.61
N GLN A 65 1.85 -1.02 -10.32
CA GLN A 65 1.15 -2.19 -10.89
C GLN A 65 1.86 -2.72 -12.14
N GLU A 66 2.65 -1.88 -12.81
CA GLU A 66 3.49 -2.26 -13.94
C GLU A 66 4.81 -2.90 -13.48
N TYR A 67 5.46 -3.67 -14.35
CA TYR A 67 6.81 -4.19 -14.10
C TYR A 67 7.87 -3.08 -14.18
N ARG A 68 7.96 -2.26 -13.14
CA ARG A 68 8.87 -1.11 -13.05
C ARG A 68 9.65 -1.10 -11.75
N SER A 69 10.91 -0.66 -11.84
CA SER A 69 11.73 -0.46 -10.65
C SER A 69 11.30 0.80 -9.88
N GLN A 70 11.44 0.78 -8.55
CA GLN A 70 11.13 1.95 -7.70
C GLN A 70 11.90 3.21 -8.13
N LYS A 71 13.15 3.06 -8.61
CA LYS A 71 13.95 4.18 -9.16
C LYS A 71 13.32 4.77 -10.42
N SER A 72 12.79 3.92 -11.30
CA SER A 72 12.12 4.35 -12.52
C SER A 72 10.82 5.09 -12.21
N ILE A 73 10.00 4.55 -11.30
CA ILE A 73 8.76 5.19 -10.83
C ILE A 73 9.07 6.54 -10.16
N ALA A 74 10.07 6.58 -9.28
CA ALA A 74 10.55 7.79 -8.61
C ALA A 74 10.90 8.91 -9.61
N LYS A 75 11.65 8.58 -10.67
CA LYS A 75 11.99 9.53 -11.75
C LYS A 75 10.76 10.03 -12.50
N SER A 76 9.81 9.16 -12.81
CA SER A 76 8.55 9.54 -13.49
C SER A 76 7.65 10.42 -12.62
N CYS A 77 7.63 10.19 -11.30
CA CYS A 77 6.75 10.90 -10.37
C CYS A 77 7.41 12.06 -9.62
N LEU A 78 8.68 12.40 -9.91
CA LEU A 78 9.46 13.45 -9.23
C LEU A 78 9.55 13.27 -7.71
N VAL A 79 9.70 12.03 -7.27
CA VAL A 79 9.84 11.69 -5.85
C VAL A 79 11.09 10.84 -5.63
N SER A 80 11.48 10.63 -4.39
CA SER A 80 12.58 9.69 -4.07
C SER A 80 12.08 8.24 -4.08
N SER A 81 12.98 7.29 -4.37
CA SER A 81 12.66 5.85 -4.29
C SER A 81 12.15 5.44 -2.90
N MET A 82 12.66 6.08 -1.84
CA MET A 82 12.18 5.85 -0.48
C MET A 82 10.72 6.29 -0.32
N THR A 83 10.32 7.39 -0.98
CA THR A 83 8.92 7.82 -0.97
C THR A 83 8.03 6.83 -1.70
N VAL A 84 8.48 6.30 -2.84
CA VAL A 84 7.77 5.23 -3.56
C VAL A 84 7.53 4.04 -2.64
N SER A 85 8.58 3.56 -1.96
CA SER A 85 8.49 2.45 -1.01
C SER A 85 7.48 2.73 0.11
N ARG A 86 7.53 3.92 0.73
CA ARG A 86 6.56 4.31 1.78
C ARG A 86 5.12 4.35 1.28
N VAL A 87 4.87 4.89 0.09
CA VAL A 87 3.52 4.99 -0.49
C VAL A 87 2.97 3.59 -0.76
N ILE A 88 3.78 2.70 -1.34
CA ILE A 88 3.38 1.30 -1.58
C ILE A 88 3.09 0.57 -0.27
N ASN A 89 3.98 0.68 0.73
CA ASN A 89 3.81 0.00 2.01
C ASN A 89 2.60 0.51 2.80
N GLN A 90 2.32 1.81 2.75
CA GLN A 90 1.12 2.38 3.34
C GLN A 90 -0.14 1.81 2.68
N ALA A 91 -0.22 1.84 1.35
CA ALA A 91 -1.35 1.30 0.61
C ALA A 91 -1.54 -0.22 0.87
N ALA A 92 -0.44 -0.98 0.94
CA ALA A 92 -0.49 -2.40 1.28
C ALA A 92 -1.02 -2.65 2.69
N SER A 93 -0.72 -1.75 3.65
CA SER A 93 -1.22 -1.85 5.02
C SER A 93 -2.72 -1.52 5.09
N ASP A 94 -3.19 -0.60 4.26
CA ASP A 94 -4.59 -0.16 4.21
C ASP A 94 -5.52 -1.20 3.54
N VAL A 95 -4.99 -2.00 2.59
CA VAL A 95 -5.77 -3.04 1.87
C VAL A 95 -6.11 -4.25 2.77
N GLY A 96 -5.46 -4.38 3.92
CA GLY A 96 -5.69 -5.48 4.88
C GLY A 96 -5.04 -6.79 4.44
N GLN A 97 -4.54 -7.55 5.42
CA GLN A 97 -4.08 -8.93 5.20
C GLN A 97 -5.27 -9.85 4.93
N SER A 98 -5.03 -10.95 4.18
CA SER A 98 -6.02 -11.98 3.87
C SER A 98 -6.85 -12.33 5.11
N SER A 99 -8.14 -12.02 5.07
CA SER A 99 -9.04 -12.37 6.16
C SER A 99 -9.15 -13.91 6.20
N PHE A 100 -8.89 -14.50 7.36
CA PHE A 100 -9.03 -15.96 7.58
C PHE A 100 -10.51 -16.40 7.66
N ASP A 101 -11.41 -15.61 7.07
CA ASP A 101 -12.86 -15.74 7.11
C ASP A 101 -13.40 -16.67 5.99
N ALA A 102 -12.63 -16.83 4.91
CA ALA A 102 -13.01 -17.64 3.76
C ALA A 102 -11.82 -18.41 3.21
N LEU A 103 -12.06 -19.68 2.87
CA LEU A 103 -11.12 -20.55 2.17
C LEU A 103 -11.86 -21.17 0.97
N PRO A 104 -11.32 -21.09 -0.26
CA PRO A 104 -11.96 -21.68 -1.44
C PRO A 104 -12.20 -23.19 -1.32
N GLU A 105 -13.24 -23.69 -1.99
CA GLU A 105 -13.54 -25.13 -2.02
C GLU A 105 -12.52 -25.92 -2.87
N HIS A 106 -11.98 -25.29 -3.90
CA HIS A 106 -11.00 -25.88 -4.80
C HIS A 106 -9.72 -25.05 -4.70
N LEU A 107 -8.66 -25.64 -4.14
CA LEU A 107 -7.37 -24.99 -3.97
C LEU A 107 -6.39 -25.46 -5.02
N MET A 108 -5.56 -24.54 -5.50
CA MET A 108 -4.33 -24.87 -6.20
C MET A 108 -3.13 -24.32 -5.41
N MET A 109 -2.03 -25.06 -5.39
CA MET A 109 -0.85 -24.72 -4.59
C MET A 109 0.43 -24.82 -5.42
N ASP A 110 1.39 -23.95 -5.14
CA ASP A 110 2.72 -23.99 -5.77
C ASP A 110 3.79 -23.41 -4.84
N GLU A 111 5.06 -23.56 -5.22
CA GLU A 111 6.21 -22.97 -4.56
C GLU A 111 7.06 -22.16 -5.53
N PHE A 112 7.46 -20.95 -5.13
CA PHE A 112 8.31 -20.09 -5.96
C PHE A 112 9.51 -19.54 -5.19
N LYS A 113 10.59 -19.24 -5.91
CA LYS A 113 11.77 -18.59 -5.34
C LYS A 113 11.44 -17.14 -5.01
N SER A 114 11.50 -16.77 -3.73
CA SER A 114 11.23 -15.42 -3.26
C SER A 114 12.51 -14.58 -3.19
N VAL A 115 12.37 -13.32 -2.77
CA VAL A 115 13.49 -12.39 -2.60
C VAL A 115 14.48 -12.90 -1.53
N LYS A 116 15.73 -12.44 -1.62
CA LYS A 116 16.87 -12.92 -0.81
C LYS A 116 16.67 -12.91 0.72
N ASN A 117 15.67 -12.18 1.21
CA ASN A 117 15.40 -11.98 2.63
C ASN A 117 14.40 -12.99 3.23
N VAL A 118 13.97 -14.02 2.48
CA VAL A 118 13.09 -15.07 2.99
C VAL A 118 13.89 -16.29 3.47
N ILE A 119 13.57 -16.79 4.66
CA ILE A 119 14.19 -17.98 5.27
C ILE A 119 13.96 -19.17 4.33
N GLY A 120 15.02 -19.71 3.74
CA GLY A 120 14.95 -20.87 2.82
C GLY A 120 14.77 -20.52 1.33
N LYS A 121 14.71 -19.22 0.96
CA LYS A 121 14.62 -18.71 -0.43
C LYS A 121 13.38 -19.11 -1.24
N MET A 122 12.46 -19.88 -0.67
CA MET A 122 11.23 -20.35 -1.32
C MET A 122 10.02 -19.90 -0.51
N SER A 123 8.97 -19.44 -1.18
CA SER A 123 7.69 -19.13 -0.58
C SER A 123 6.62 -20.04 -1.17
N PHE A 124 5.65 -20.38 -0.33
CA PHE A 124 4.49 -21.16 -0.70
C PHE A 124 3.36 -20.23 -1.11
N ILE A 125 2.63 -20.55 -2.17
CA ILE A 125 1.49 -19.78 -2.64
C ILE A 125 0.30 -20.70 -2.86
N TYR A 126 -0.89 -20.22 -2.55
CA TYR A 126 -2.12 -20.92 -2.87
C TYR A 126 -3.19 -19.97 -3.37
N ALA A 127 -4.02 -20.48 -4.27
CA ALA A 127 -5.06 -19.74 -4.98
C ALA A 127 -6.34 -20.57 -5.08
N ASP A 128 -7.44 -19.90 -5.41
CA ASP A 128 -8.66 -20.56 -5.86
C ASP A 128 -8.40 -21.20 -7.23
N ALA A 129 -8.60 -22.51 -7.34
CA ALA A 129 -8.38 -23.27 -8.58
C ALA A 129 -9.39 -22.91 -9.68
N VAL A 130 -10.54 -22.34 -9.34
CA VAL A 130 -11.57 -21.94 -10.31
C VAL A 130 -11.31 -20.51 -10.81
N SER A 131 -11.14 -19.57 -9.89
CA SER A 131 -11.00 -18.16 -10.26
C SER A 131 -9.55 -17.72 -10.52
N HIS A 132 -8.57 -18.60 -10.24
CA HIS A 132 -7.13 -18.31 -10.24
C HIS A 132 -6.73 -17.11 -9.38
N ARG A 133 -7.58 -16.73 -8.40
CA ARG A 133 -7.28 -15.61 -7.51
C ARG A 133 -6.38 -16.10 -6.39
N ILE A 134 -5.23 -15.44 -6.24
CA ILE A 134 -4.30 -15.70 -5.13
C ILE A 134 -5.03 -15.44 -3.81
N VAL A 135 -5.00 -16.43 -2.93
CA VAL A 135 -5.56 -16.31 -1.57
C VAL A 135 -4.49 -15.75 -0.64
N ASP A 136 -3.30 -16.35 -0.63
CA ASP A 136 -2.20 -15.87 0.20
C ASP A 136 -0.84 -16.44 -0.24
N VAL A 137 0.23 -15.82 0.26
CA VAL A 137 1.63 -16.23 0.10
C VAL A 137 2.26 -16.42 1.48
N VAL A 138 2.67 -17.65 1.78
CA VAL A 138 3.33 -18.03 3.03
C VAL A 138 4.84 -18.01 2.84
N ALA A 139 5.56 -17.30 3.72
CA ALA A 139 6.99 -17.09 3.59
C ALA A 139 7.82 -18.38 3.71
N ASP A 140 7.36 -19.38 4.47
CA ASP A 140 8.03 -20.66 4.65
C ASP A 140 7.16 -21.82 4.15
N ARG A 141 7.78 -22.76 3.46
CA ARG A 141 7.15 -23.97 2.91
C ARG A 141 7.20 -25.18 3.85
N LYS A 142 7.91 -25.10 4.97
CA LYS A 142 8.02 -26.22 5.92
C LYS A 142 6.65 -26.59 6.45
N LEU A 143 6.38 -27.89 6.55
CA LEU A 143 5.11 -28.44 7.02
C LEU A 143 4.63 -27.82 8.34
N LYS A 144 5.54 -27.55 9.28
CA LYS A 144 5.20 -26.91 10.55
C LYS A 144 4.64 -25.49 10.35
N SER A 145 5.29 -24.67 9.53
CA SER A 145 4.83 -23.31 9.21
C SER A 145 3.50 -23.34 8.46
N LEU A 146 3.35 -24.24 7.48
CA LEU A 146 2.09 -24.39 6.75
C LEU A 146 0.94 -24.83 7.67
N LYS A 147 1.17 -25.79 8.59
CA LYS A 147 0.16 -26.17 9.59
C LYS A 147 -0.23 -24.98 10.46
N ASP A 148 0.75 -24.26 10.99
CA ASP A 148 0.51 -23.09 11.84
C ASP A 148 -0.25 -21.97 11.09
N HIS A 149 -0.01 -21.83 9.78
CA HIS A 149 -0.75 -20.93 8.90
C HIS A 149 -2.20 -21.39 8.68
N PHE A 150 -2.40 -22.60 8.19
CA PHE A 150 -3.75 -23.10 7.87
C PHE A 150 -4.62 -23.31 9.12
N TYR A 151 -4.03 -23.53 10.30
CA TYR A 151 -4.79 -23.62 11.55
C TYR A 151 -5.40 -22.31 12.04
N ARG A 152 -5.05 -21.17 11.43
CA ARG A 152 -5.77 -19.90 11.63
C ARG A 152 -7.16 -19.93 11.02
N TYR A 153 -7.38 -20.74 9.97
CA TYR A 153 -8.72 -21.02 9.47
C TYR A 153 -9.46 -21.96 10.43
N SER A 154 -10.71 -21.62 10.72
CA SER A 154 -11.59 -22.48 11.51
C SER A 154 -11.70 -23.88 10.89
N LEU A 155 -11.91 -24.89 11.73
CA LEU A 155 -12.06 -26.28 11.26
C LEU A 155 -13.18 -26.40 10.22
N LYS A 156 -14.29 -25.68 10.41
CA LYS A 156 -15.43 -25.65 9.49
C LYS A 156 -15.04 -25.15 8.11
N LEU A 157 -14.17 -24.14 8.01
CA LEU A 157 -13.69 -23.64 6.70
C LEU A 157 -12.74 -24.63 6.04
N ARG A 158 -11.83 -25.23 6.82
CA ARG A 158 -10.91 -26.25 6.29
C ARG A 158 -11.63 -27.48 5.75
N GLN A 159 -12.72 -27.90 6.38
CA GLN A 159 -13.55 -29.02 5.92
C GLN A 159 -14.38 -28.71 4.67
N LYS A 160 -14.53 -27.44 4.28
CA LYS A 160 -15.20 -27.06 3.02
C LYS A 160 -14.32 -27.24 1.79
N VAL A 161 -13.00 -27.36 1.98
CA VAL A 161 -12.09 -27.65 0.88
C VAL A 161 -12.37 -29.07 0.38
N LYS A 162 -12.75 -29.18 -0.88
CA LYS A 162 -13.10 -30.43 -1.56
C LYS A 162 -11.91 -30.99 -2.34
N THR A 163 -11.15 -30.14 -3.01
CA THR A 163 -10.01 -30.56 -3.84
C THR A 163 -8.81 -29.65 -3.62
N VAL A 164 -7.62 -30.24 -3.72
CA VAL A 164 -6.34 -29.55 -3.77
C VAL A 164 -5.59 -30.07 -4.99
N THR A 165 -5.07 -29.18 -5.82
CA THR A 165 -4.33 -29.49 -7.06
C THR A 165 -2.95 -28.86 -7.03
#